data_AF-A0A2Z5V4Y0-F1
#
_entry.id   AF-A0A2Z5V4Y0-F1
#
_cell.length_a   1.000
_cell.length_b   1.000
_cell.length_c   1.000
_cell.angle_alpha   90.00
_cell.angle_beta   90.00
_cell.angle_gamma   90.00
#
_symmetry.space_group_name_H-M   'P 1'
#
loop_
_entity.id
_entity.type
_entity.pdbx_description
1 polymer ?
#
loop_
_entity_poly.entity_id
_entity_poly.type
_entity_poly.pdbx_seq_one_letter_code
_entity_poly.pdbx_strand_id
1 'polypeptide(L)'
;MPTPFFADLVRELAQEGGTGPLTPTGAVPGHRRFSGVVPPGVSFHYAIAGIAHPAEWEVGTGRIGGDGRLLRDAVAASSAGGAAVDFAVGLKTIALTVGADWFAARDMETAALAAAVAGLSGQLTSVHDALAARQPISTSHDSASGGEASDAVTVRRGADWVNIPLSALAFRDAGGRYPLDGALGAAAGSAAAPSISFAADADTGFWQPAADNIGFVSGGLERMRLSATGHLGIGSMPGAPNARLHIVSGGEIQRLETTTARGGGACYQGFYDPSGAKGFCGYSAIDDGFDIWNSLNHQIRFGTNGTYRWAISSAGGFYPVADNAYTIGGGVNRVSEIYAVNGTINTSDARDKTWRGAPTEAELRAARRIAAELGFYQWNDAIAAKGADGARMHFGVRAQAVWAIMADEGLIEPLAEGVDPGSAYAFLCWDKWDAVEPVTATDEVRDGEGNLIAPVRAAQAGRPAGSRFGVRVDQLALFLIAAQDARIAALEAAA
;
A
#
# COMPACT_ATOMS: atom_id res chain seq x y z
N MET A 1 -18.13 87.35 11.90
CA MET A 1 -18.81 88.57 12.38
C MET A 1 -18.45 88.76 13.85
N PRO A 2 -17.87 89.89 14.27
CA PRO A 2 -17.72 90.16 15.70
C PRO A 2 -19.11 90.17 16.35
N THR A 3 -19.28 89.46 17.46
CA THR A 3 -20.57 89.37 18.15
C THR A 3 -20.86 90.72 18.82
N PRO A 4 -21.93 91.44 18.44
CA PRO A 4 -22.28 92.69 19.11
C PRO A 4 -22.56 92.40 20.58
N PHE A 5 -22.13 93.31 21.46
CA PHE A 5 -22.33 93.21 22.89
C PHE A 5 -23.82 93.20 23.20
N PHE A 6 -24.23 92.28 24.07
CA PHE A 6 -25.60 92.20 24.55
C PHE A 6 -25.64 92.25 26.06
N ALA A 7 -26.58 93.02 26.58
CA ALA A 7 -26.93 93.04 27.98
C ALA A 7 -28.41 93.36 28.16
N ASP A 8 -29.08 92.61 29.03
CA ASP A 8 -30.52 92.73 29.20
C ASP A 8 -30.95 94.00 29.97
N LEU A 9 -32.18 94.45 29.78
CA LEU A 9 -32.80 95.57 30.51
C LEU A 9 -32.01 96.89 30.44
N VAL A 10 -31.27 97.18 29.36
CA VAL A 10 -30.57 98.47 29.21
C VAL A 10 -31.43 99.43 28.40
N ARG A 11 -31.93 100.49 29.04
CA ARG A 11 -32.75 101.53 28.39
C ARG A 11 -32.68 102.84 29.15
N GLU A 12 -32.39 103.93 28.45
CA GLU A 12 -32.32 105.29 29.01
C GLU A 12 -33.16 106.28 28.21
N LEU A 13 -33.52 107.39 28.86
CA LEU A 13 -34.18 108.53 28.24
C LEU A 13 -33.17 109.43 27.56
N ALA A 14 -33.55 110.10 26.48
CA ALA A 14 -32.84 111.21 25.87
C ALA A 14 -33.82 112.33 25.51
N GLN A 15 -33.35 113.58 25.47
CA GLN A 15 -34.21 114.74 25.18
C GLN A 15 -33.66 115.62 24.05
N GLU A 16 -32.36 115.54 23.79
CA GLU A 16 -31.68 116.29 22.73
C GLU A 16 -32.20 115.90 21.35
N GLY A 17 -32.34 116.87 20.45
CA GLY A 17 -32.63 116.65 19.04
C GLY A 17 -31.36 116.63 18.17
N GLY A 18 -31.53 116.32 16.89
CA GLY A 18 -30.47 116.36 15.88
C GLY A 18 -30.19 114.99 15.23
N THR A 19 -29.40 115.05 14.14
CA THR A 19 -28.81 113.87 13.47
C THR A 19 -27.54 113.36 14.14
N GLY A 20 -27.02 114.05 15.17
CA GLY A 20 -25.77 113.71 15.86
C GLY A 20 -25.91 112.63 16.94
N PRO A 21 -24.85 112.44 17.76
CA PRO A 21 -24.88 111.53 18.90
C PRO A 21 -25.93 111.98 19.93
N LEU A 22 -26.67 111.04 20.51
CA LEU A 22 -27.70 111.37 21.51
C LEU A 22 -27.21 111.11 22.92
N THR A 23 -27.46 112.04 23.84
CA THR A 23 -27.03 111.92 25.23
C THR A 23 -28.08 111.15 26.05
N PRO A 24 -27.75 109.97 26.63
CA PRO A 24 -28.59 109.32 27.62
C PRO A 24 -28.62 110.16 28.90
N THR A 25 -29.82 110.46 29.38
CA THR A 25 -30.09 111.38 30.51
C THR A 25 -30.53 110.65 31.78
N GLY A 26 -30.84 109.36 31.68
CA GLY A 26 -31.11 108.48 32.83
C GLY A 26 -31.92 107.24 32.47
N ALA A 27 -31.77 106.18 33.26
CA ALA A 27 -32.49 104.93 33.07
C ALA A 27 -34.01 105.10 33.18
N VAL A 28 -34.72 104.45 32.26
CA VAL A 28 -36.16 104.24 32.37
C VAL A 28 -36.42 103.33 33.59
N PRO A 29 -37.50 103.52 34.37
CA PRO A 29 -37.82 102.64 35.50
C PRO A 29 -37.75 101.15 35.12
N GLY A 30 -37.12 100.34 35.98
CA GLY A 30 -36.89 98.91 35.74
C GLY A 30 -35.72 98.57 34.78
N HIS A 31 -35.02 99.58 34.24
CA HIS A 31 -33.90 99.40 33.33
C HIS A 31 -32.58 99.90 33.92
N ARG A 32 -31.48 99.44 33.34
CA ARG A 32 -30.09 99.79 33.67
C ARG A 32 -29.58 100.88 32.74
N ARG A 33 -28.65 101.70 33.25
CA ARG A 33 -27.98 102.76 32.48
C ARG A 33 -26.97 102.17 31.50
N PHE A 34 -26.74 102.84 30.38
CA PHE A 34 -25.68 102.47 29.44
C PHE A 34 -24.29 102.58 30.07
N SER A 35 -24.02 103.67 30.80
CA SER A 35 -22.72 103.94 31.43
C SER A 35 -22.28 102.93 32.49
N GLY A 36 -23.20 102.10 33.01
CA GLY A 36 -22.90 101.06 33.99
C GLY A 36 -22.88 99.63 33.43
N VAL A 37 -23.26 99.42 32.17
CA VAL A 37 -23.47 98.07 31.61
C VAL A 37 -22.74 97.87 30.28
N VAL A 38 -22.70 98.89 29.43
CA VAL A 38 -22.07 98.79 28.11
C VAL A 38 -20.66 99.34 28.21
N PRO A 39 -19.60 98.52 27.99
CA PRO A 39 -18.24 99.03 27.95
C PRO A 39 -18.09 100.15 26.89
N PRO A 40 -17.41 101.27 27.21
CA PRO A 40 -17.21 102.35 26.23
C PRO A 40 -16.58 101.84 24.94
N GLY A 41 -17.13 102.25 23.79
CA GLY A 41 -16.62 101.89 22.47
C GLY A 41 -16.98 100.50 21.92
N VAL A 42 -17.65 99.62 22.68
CA VAL A 42 -18.12 98.34 22.13
C VAL A 42 -19.39 98.53 21.29
N SER A 43 -19.47 97.78 20.19
CA SER A 43 -20.65 97.79 19.32
C SER A 43 -21.76 96.94 19.91
N PHE A 44 -22.99 97.46 19.94
CA PHE A 44 -24.21 96.77 20.33
C PHE A 44 -25.36 97.18 19.41
N HIS A 45 -26.44 96.40 19.37
CA HIS A 45 -27.64 96.85 18.68
C HIS A 45 -28.43 97.80 19.58
N TYR A 46 -28.80 98.95 19.04
CA TYR A 46 -29.65 99.91 19.73
C TYR A 46 -31.02 100.02 19.06
N ALA A 47 -31.99 100.50 19.84
CA ALA A 47 -33.29 100.97 19.37
C ALA A 47 -33.62 102.31 20.03
N ILE A 48 -33.92 103.32 19.22
CA ILE A 48 -34.37 104.64 19.62
C ILE A 48 -35.85 104.74 19.26
N ALA A 49 -36.67 105.18 20.20
CA ALA A 49 -38.10 105.44 19.97
C ALA A 49 -38.47 106.78 20.59
N GLY A 50 -39.01 107.69 19.78
CA GLY A 50 -39.57 108.95 20.23
C GLY A 50 -40.78 108.72 21.14
N ILE A 51 -40.81 109.38 22.30
CA ILE A 51 -42.00 109.42 23.16
C ILE A 51 -42.83 110.67 22.85
N ALA A 52 -42.17 111.83 22.77
CA ALA A 52 -42.83 113.09 22.41
C ALA A 52 -43.23 113.12 20.93
N HIS A 53 -42.46 112.43 20.07
CA HIS A 53 -42.71 112.29 18.64
C HIS A 53 -42.70 110.80 18.24
N PRO A 54 -43.82 110.08 18.43
CA PRO A 54 -43.87 108.62 18.24
C PRO A 54 -43.56 108.11 16.82
N ALA A 55 -43.66 108.99 15.82
CA ALA A 55 -43.29 108.66 14.44
C ALA A 55 -41.77 108.55 14.23
N GLU A 56 -40.96 109.09 15.15
CA GLU A 56 -39.51 109.08 15.07
C GLU A 56 -38.95 107.83 15.76
N TRP A 57 -38.37 106.91 15.00
CA TRP A 57 -37.74 105.70 15.55
C TRP A 57 -36.56 105.25 14.70
N GLU A 58 -35.62 104.58 15.33
CA GLU A 58 -34.43 104.07 14.66
C GLU A 58 -33.90 102.82 15.36
N VAL A 59 -33.50 101.82 14.60
CA VAL A 59 -32.75 100.67 15.12
C VAL A 59 -31.46 100.53 14.33
N GLY A 60 -30.39 100.13 14.99
CA GLY A 60 -29.09 100.06 14.35
C GLY A 60 -28.05 99.43 15.23
N THR A 61 -26.80 99.50 14.79
CA THR A 61 -25.62 99.20 15.60
C THR A 61 -24.94 100.50 15.97
N GLY A 62 -24.53 100.60 17.22
CA GLY A 62 -23.90 101.79 17.75
C GLY A 62 -23.05 101.46 18.96
N ARG A 63 -22.48 102.51 19.53
CA ARG A 63 -21.58 102.42 20.69
C ARG A 63 -21.73 103.65 21.56
N ILE A 64 -21.41 103.52 22.84
CA ILE A 64 -21.33 104.69 23.74
C ILE A 64 -19.95 105.31 23.59
N GLY A 65 -19.90 106.58 23.17
CA GLY A 65 -18.69 107.39 23.06
C GLY A 65 -18.06 107.69 24.43
N GLY A 66 -16.80 108.13 24.43
CA GLY A 66 -16.09 108.50 25.67
C GLY A 66 -16.71 109.71 26.39
N ASP A 67 -17.54 110.47 25.69
CA ASP A 67 -18.37 111.57 26.19
C ASP A 67 -19.74 111.11 26.73
N GLY A 68 -19.99 109.79 26.76
CA GLY A 68 -21.22 109.19 27.25
C GLY A 68 -22.39 109.24 26.26
N ARG A 69 -22.18 109.75 25.04
CA ARG A 69 -23.23 109.87 24.03
C ARG A 69 -23.35 108.59 23.18
N LEU A 70 -24.55 108.25 22.75
CA LEU A 70 -24.75 107.19 21.76
C LEU A 70 -24.26 107.64 20.38
N LEU A 71 -23.20 107.00 19.89
CA LEU A 71 -22.76 107.06 18.51
C LEU A 71 -23.56 106.03 17.69
N ARG A 72 -24.19 106.50 16.61
CA ARG A 72 -25.10 105.74 15.75
C ARG A 72 -24.32 105.23 14.53
N ASP A 73 -23.52 104.18 14.71
CA ASP A 73 -22.51 103.75 13.73
C ASP A 73 -23.11 103.23 12.41
N ALA A 74 -24.18 102.44 12.48
CA ALA A 74 -24.93 102.03 11.29
C ALA A 74 -26.42 101.84 11.62
N VAL A 75 -27.28 102.48 10.83
CA VAL A 75 -28.73 102.33 10.93
C VAL A 75 -29.14 101.05 10.20
N ALA A 76 -29.85 100.17 10.89
CA ALA A 76 -30.41 98.96 10.29
C ALA A 76 -31.80 99.23 9.70
N ALA A 77 -32.64 100.01 10.41
CA ALA A 77 -33.91 100.50 9.91
C ALA A 77 -34.32 101.75 10.69
N SER A 78 -35.04 102.67 10.05
CA SER A 78 -35.49 103.90 10.70
C SER A 78 -36.74 104.49 10.07
N SER A 79 -37.39 105.40 10.80
CA SER A 79 -38.46 106.25 10.29
C SER A 79 -38.01 107.24 9.21
N ALA A 80 -36.70 107.37 8.96
CA ALA A 80 -36.11 108.20 7.90
C ALA A 80 -35.66 107.36 6.69
N GLY A 81 -36.35 106.25 6.40
CA GLY A 81 -36.07 105.42 5.23
C GLY A 81 -34.71 104.69 5.28
N GLY A 82 -34.24 104.36 6.49
CA GLY A 82 -32.94 103.71 6.70
C GLY A 82 -31.76 104.68 6.89
N ALA A 83 -31.97 105.99 6.78
CA ALA A 83 -30.99 107.00 7.17
C ALA A 83 -31.06 107.29 8.69
N ALA A 84 -30.04 107.97 9.21
CA ALA A 84 -30.05 108.46 10.59
C ALA A 84 -31.18 109.49 10.79
N VAL A 85 -32.08 109.22 11.73
CA VAL A 85 -33.21 110.12 12.04
C VAL A 85 -32.68 111.43 12.62
N ASP A 86 -33.17 112.55 12.10
CA ASP A 86 -33.02 113.88 12.71
C ASP A 86 -34.11 114.04 13.77
N PHE A 87 -33.80 113.66 15.01
CA PHE A 87 -34.83 113.65 16.04
C PHE A 87 -35.18 115.07 16.48
N ALA A 88 -36.47 115.36 16.67
CA ALA A 88 -36.89 116.60 17.29
C ALA A 88 -36.50 116.67 18.78
N VAL A 89 -36.36 117.87 19.33
CA VAL A 89 -36.17 118.07 20.78
C VAL A 89 -37.42 117.61 21.52
N GLY A 90 -37.26 116.68 22.45
CA GLY A 90 -38.38 116.02 23.12
C GLY A 90 -37.99 114.64 23.65
N LEU A 91 -38.79 114.10 24.57
CA LEU A 91 -38.47 112.84 25.24
C LEU A 91 -38.43 111.66 24.24
N LYS A 92 -37.40 110.83 24.32
CA LYS A 92 -37.24 109.56 23.58
C LYS A 92 -36.53 108.52 24.44
N THR A 93 -36.69 107.24 24.11
CA THR A 93 -35.96 106.14 24.75
C THR A 93 -34.89 105.59 23.83
N ILE A 94 -33.72 105.28 24.39
CA ILE A 94 -32.64 104.53 23.76
C ILE A 94 -32.54 103.19 24.49
N ALA A 95 -32.60 102.06 23.79
CA ALA A 95 -32.53 100.72 24.36
C ALA A 95 -31.42 99.90 23.70
N LEU A 96 -30.75 99.03 24.45
CA LEU A 96 -29.95 97.93 23.88
C LEU A 96 -30.90 96.79 23.51
N THR A 97 -30.76 96.24 22.30
CA THR A 97 -31.59 95.14 21.80
C THR A 97 -30.73 94.09 21.06
N VAL A 98 -31.37 93.13 20.40
CA VAL A 98 -30.75 92.22 19.42
C VAL A 98 -31.47 92.37 18.08
N GLY A 99 -30.72 92.56 16.99
CA GLY A 99 -31.28 92.60 15.64
C GLY A 99 -31.73 91.23 15.16
N ALA A 100 -32.81 91.17 14.39
CA ALA A 100 -33.38 89.93 13.84
C ALA A 100 -32.38 89.13 12.97
N ASP A 101 -31.50 89.84 12.24
CA ASP A 101 -30.49 89.24 11.37
C ASP A 101 -29.50 88.33 12.11
N TRP A 102 -29.25 88.60 13.40
CA TRP A 102 -28.40 87.76 14.22
C TRP A 102 -29.04 86.37 14.48
N PHE A 103 -30.34 86.32 14.74
CA PHE A 103 -31.07 85.07 14.94
C PHE A 103 -31.12 84.25 13.65
N ALA A 104 -31.43 84.88 12.51
CA ALA A 104 -31.46 84.21 11.21
C ALA A 104 -30.12 83.55 10.86
N ALA A 105 -29.00 84.20 11.15
CA ALA A 105 -27.67 83.64 10.92
C ALA A 105 -27.37 82.39 11.79
N ARG A 106 -27.89 82.32 13.03
CA ARG A 106 -27.71 81.14 13.90
C ARG A 106 -28.53 79.93 13.45
N ASP A 107 -29.74 80.17 12.97
CA ASP A 107 -30.61 79.10 12.47
C ASP A 107 -30.03 78.45 11.20
N MET A 108 -29.45 79.25 10.30
CA MET A 108 -28.76 78.75 9.10
C MET A 108 -27.56 77.85 9.42
N GLU A 109 -26.72 78.24 10.38
CA GLU A 109 -25.57 77.41 10.81
C GLU A 109 -26.02 76.07 11.42
N THR A 110 -27.10 76.09 12.21
CA THR A 110 -27.66 74.89 12.85
C THR A 110 -28.22 73.91 11.82
N ALA A 111 -28.94 74.41 10.81
CA ALA A 111 -29.48 73.60 9.73
C ALA A 111 -28.38 72.94 8.88
N ALA A 112 -27.29 73.66 8.60
CA ALA A 112 -26.16 73.13 7.85
C ALA A 112 -25.47 71.96 8.57
N LEU A 113 -25.32 72.05 9.89
CA LEU A 113 -24.73 70.98 10.70
C LEU A 113 -25.60 69.70 10.71
N ALA A 114 -26.93 69.85 10.83
CA ALA A 114 -27.85 68.71 10.83
C ALA A 114 -27.81 67.92 9.50
N ALA A 115 -27.71 68.62 8.36
CA ALA A 115 -27.60 67.99 7.06
C ALA A 115 -26.31 67.16 6.92
N ALA A 116 -25.18 67.66 7.44
CA ALA A 116 -23.90 66.95 7.37
C ALA A 116 -23.91 65.63 8.16
N VAL A 117 -24.52 65.64 9.35
CA VAL A 117 -24.64 64.44 10.21
C VAL A 117 -25.51 63.35 9.58
N ALA A 118 -26.61 63.74 8.92
CA ALA A 118 -27.48 62.80 8.20
C ALA A 118 -26.75 62.14 7.01
N GLY A 119 -25.94 62.90 6.28
CA GLY A 119 -25.12 62.39 5.17
C GLY A 119 -24.11 61.32 5.63
N LEU A 120 -23.40 61.57 6.73
CA LEU A 120 -22.43 60.62 7.29
C LEU A 120 -23.11 59.31 7.74
N SER A 121 -24.30 59.41 8.35
CA SER A 121 -25.07 58.25 8.80
C SER A 121 -25.49 57.35 7.65
N GLY A 122 -25.89 57.94 6.52
CA GLY A 122 -26.22 57.20 5.29
C GLY A 122 -25.01 56.47 4.70
N GLN A 123 -23.85 57.12 4.65
CA GLN A 123 -22.61 56.49 4.17
C GLN A 123 -22.18 55.32 5.07
N LEU A 124 -22.26 55.48 6.39
CA LEU A 124 -21.88 54.43 7.35
C LEU A 124 -22.76 53.18 7.21
N THR A 125 -24.07 53.39 7.03
CA THR A 125 -25.03 52.30 6.80
C THR A 125 -24.72 51.56 5.49
N SER A 126 -24.44 52.30 4.41
CA SER A 126 -24.08 51.70 3.13
C SER A 126 -22.78 50.88 3.19
N VAL A 127 -21.78 51.32 3.95
CA VAL A 127 -20.54 50.56 4.16
C VAL A 127 -20.81 49.30 4.97
N HIS A 128 -21.64 49.38 6.01
CA HIS A 128 -22.03 48.22 6.82
C HIS A 128 -22.72 47.14 5.98
N ASP A 129 -23.70 47.53 5.16
CA ASP A 129 -24.43 46.59 4.30
C ASP A 129 -23.53 45.96 3.23
N ALA A 130 -22.63 46.75 2.63
CA ALA A 130 -21.67 46.26 1.64
C ALA A 130 -20.68 45.25 2.24
N LEU A 131 -20.25 45.47 3.50
CA LEU A 131 -19.37 44.55 4.22
C LEU A 131 -20.12 43.27 4.63
N ALA A 132 -21.36 43.38 5.11
CA ALA A 132 -22.19 42.22 5.45
C ALA A 132 -22.48 41.32 4.23
N ALA A 133 -22.64 41.91 3.05
CA ALA A 133 -22.84 41.18 1.79
C ALA A 133 -21.56 40.52 1.23
N ARG A 134 -20.38 40.91 1.72
CA ARG A 134 -19.09 40.36 1.31
C ARG A 134 -18.53 39.52 2.46
N GLN A 135 -18.83 38.22 2.49
CA GLN A 135 -18.14 37.34 3.44
C GLN A 135 -16.62 37.36 3.20
N PRO A 136 -15.80 37.34 4.27
CA PRO A 136 -14.37 37.26 4.15
C PRO A 136 -14.02 35.86 3.66
N ILE A 137 -13.73 35.74 2.37
CA ILE A 137 -12.72 34.76 1.96
C ILE A 137 -11.40 35.38 2.41
N SER A 138 -11.00 35.14 3.65
CA SER A 138 -9.70 35.57 4.13
C SER A 138 -8.95 34.35 4.62
N THR A 139 -8.25 33.73 3.69
CA THR A 139 -7.02 32.98 3.98
C THR A 139 -5.80 33.91 3.97
N SER A 140 -5.97 35.20 4.29
CA SER A 140 -4.86 36.13 4.55
C SER A 140 -5.39 37.44 5.12
N HIS A 141 -5.42 37.53 6.45
CA HIS A 141 -5.21 38.80 7.13
C HIS A 141 -3.70 39.09 7.00
N ASP A 142 -3.28 40.32 6.71
CA ASP A 142 -1.85 40.65 6.45
C ASP A 142 -0.90 40.26 7.61
N SER A 143 -1.43 39.95 8.79
CA SER A 143 -0.68 39.46 9.96
C SER A 143 -0.61 37.92 10.09
N ALA A 144 -1.24 37.14 9.21
CA ALA A 144 -1.28 35.68 9.29
C ALA A 144 -0.45 35.07 8.15
N SER A 145 0.70 34.49 8.50
CA SER A 145 1.63 33.88 7.54
C SER A 145 1.21 32.47 7.05
N GLY A 146 0.05 31.97 7.50
CA GLY A 146 -0.51 30.66 7.16
C GLY A 146 -1.89 30.48 7.78
N GLY A 147 -2.64 29.46 7.34
CA GLY A 147 -3.92 29.07 7.95
C GLY A 147 -3.75 27.97 9.01
N GLU A 148 -4.54 28.04 10.08
CA GLU A 148 -4.60 27.03 11.14
C GLU A 148 -5.50 25.86 10.75
N ALA A 149 -5.29 24.68 11.35
CA ALA A 149 -6.08 23.47 11.06
C ALA A 149 -7.59 23.64 11.33
N SER A 150 -7.97 24.59 12.20
CA SER A 150 -9.35 24.94 12.54
C SER A 150 -9.99 25.97 11.60
N ASP A 151 -9.21 26.64 10.76
CA ASP A 151 -9.74 27.58 9.77
C ASP A 151 -10.68 26.84 8.83
N ALA A 152 -11.74 27.47 8.34
CA ALA A 152 -12.76 26.77 7.56
C ALA A 152 -13.10 27.48 6.25
N VAL A 153 -13.30 26.68 5.20
CA VAL A 153 -13.94 27.12 3.96
C VAL A 153 -15.43 26.88 4.11
N THR A 154 -16.22 27.95 3.98
CA THR A 154 -17.68 27.84 3.98
C THR A 154 -18.17 27.54 2.58
N VAL A 155 -18.83 26.41 2.38
CA VAL A 155 -19.40 26.02 1.08
C VAL A 155 -20.92 25.91 1.17
N ARG A 156 -21.59 26.15 0.04
CA ARG A 156 -23.03 25.93 -0.08
C ARG A 156 -23.30 24.43 -0.23
N ARG A 157 -24.14 23.86 0.63
CA ARG A 157 -24.62 22.47 0.50
C ARG A 157 -26.15 22.49 0.49
N GLY A 158 -26.74 22.35 -0.70
CA GLY A 158 -28.18 22.55 -0.88
C GLY A 158 -28.60 24.00 -0.61
N ALA A 159 -29.58 24.19 0.26
CA ALA A 159 -30.06 25.52 0.68
C ALA A 159 -29.33 26.10 1.91
N ASP A 160 -28.34 25.39 2.45
CA ASP A 160 -27.62 25.78 3.67
C ASP A 160 -26.13 26.04 3.40
N TRP A 161 -25.47 26.71 4.35
CA TRP A 161 -24.03 26.94 4.36
C TRP A 161 -23.38 26.00 5.39
N VAL A 162 -22.26 25.38 5.02
CA VAL A 162 -21.51 24.46 5.88
C VAL A 162 -20.05 24.88 5.93
N ASN A 163 -19.50 25.01 7.14
CA ASN A 163 -18.08 25.24 7.36
C ASN A 163 -17.32 23.91 7.27
N ILE A 164 -16.34 23.85 6.37
CA ILE A 164 -15.44 22.71 6.23
C ILE A 164 -14.05 23.16 6.73
N PRO A 165 -13.51 22.58 7.82
CA PRO A 165 -12.19 22.96 8.30
C PRO A 165 -11.11 22.63 7.25
N LEU A 166 -10.03 23.42 7.17
CA LEU A 166 -8.92 23.25 6.25
C LEU A 166 -8.25 21.89 6.44
N SER A 167 -8.21 21.38 7.68
CA SER A 167 -7.73 20.03 8.00
C SER A 167 -8.55 18.90 7.35
N ALA A 168 -9.80 19.15 6.99
CA ALA A 168 -10.65 18.19 6.28
C ALA A 168 -10.53 18.29 4.76
N LEU A 169 -9.83 19.29 4.22
CA LEU A 169 -9.62 19.46 2.79
C LEU A 169 -8.34 18.74 2.37
N ALA A 170 -8.45 17.80 1.44
CA ALA A 170 -7.29 17.25 0.76
C ALA A 170 -6.73 18.31 -0.19
N PHE A 171 -5.67 19.01 0.21
CA PHE A 171 -4.91 19.92 -0.65
C PHE A 171 -3.70 19.19 -1.23
N ARG A 172 -3.08 19.72 -2.29
CA ARG A 172 -1.76 19.23 -2.73
C ARG A 172 -0.68 20.07 -2.07
N ASP A 173 0.29 19.44 -1.44
CA ASP A 173 1.51 20.15 -1.03
C ASP A 173 2.35 20.56 -2.25
N ALA A 174 3.44 21.29 -2.02
CA ALA A 174 4.36 21.70 -3.09
C ALA A 174 4.99 20.51 -3.84
N GLY A 175 4.97 19.31 -3.26
CA GLY A 175 5.40 18.06 -3.88
C GLY A 175 4.29 17.30 -4.63
N GLY A 176 3.08 17.87 -4.71
CA GLY A 176 1.93 17.27 -5.39
C GLY A 176 1.22 16.17 -4.62
N ARG A 177 1.55 15.94 -3.34
CA ARG A 177 0.94 14.91 -2.49
C ARG A 177 -0.28 15.46 -1.78
N TYR A 178 -1.26 14.60 -1.50
CA TYR A 178 -2.39 14.95 -0.64
C TYR A 178 -2.07 14.60 0.82
N PRO A 179 -1.68 15.55 1.69
CA PRO A 179 -1.66 15.33 3.13
C PRO A 179 -3.07 15.00 3.64
N LEU A 180 -3.15 13.93 4.42
CA LEU A 180 -4.36 13.50 5.11
C LEU A 180 -4.00 13.40 6.60
N ASP A 181 -4.77 14.08 7.47
CA ASP A 181 -4.60 14.02 8.93
C ASP A 181 -5.32 12.80 9.56
N GLY A 182 -6.03 12.01 8.73
CA GLY A 182 -6.80 10.83 9.14
C GLY A 182 -6.64 9.63 8.20
N ALA A 183 -7.29 8.52 8.55
CA ALA A 183 -7.24 7.30 7.75
C ALA A 183 -7.91 7.48 6.38
N LEU A 184 -7.25 7.00 5.33
CA LEU A 184 -7.83 6.93 3.98
C LEU A 184 -8.78 5.73 3.88
N GLY A 185 -10.08 5.97 3.99
CA GLY A 185 -11.11 4.98 3.69
C GLY A 185 -11.43 4.97 2.19
N ALA A 186 -11.17 3.86 1.51
CA ALA A 186 -11.59 3.63 0.13
C ALA A 186 -12.76 2.62 0.10
N ALA A 187 -13.64 2.74 -0.90
CA ALA A 187 -14.62 1.68 -1.17
C ALA A 187 -13.89 0.39 -1.57
N ALA A 188 -14.55 -0.78 -1.53
CA ALA A 188 -13.88 -2.04 -1.80
C ALA A 188 -13.26 -2.14 -3.22
N GLY A 189 -13.86 -1.48 -4.21
CA GLY A 189 -13.43 -1.56 -5.61
C GLY A 189 -13.62 -2.97 -6.21
N SER A 190 -12.91 -3.24 -7.30
CA SER A 190 -12.84 -4.56 -7.94
C SER A 190 -11.45 -4.80 -8.53
N ALA A 191 -11.15 -6.02 -8.98
CA ALA A 191 -9.92 -6.27 -9.73
C ALA A 191 -9.83 -5.41 -11.01
N ALA A 192 -10.93 -5.23 -11.76
CA ALA A 192 -10.91 -4.40 -12.98
C ALA A 192 -10.87 -2.89 -12.70
N ALA A 193 -11.17 -2.47 -11.47
CA ALA A 193 -11.22 -1.08 -11.05
C ALA A 193 -10.83 -0.99 -9.56
N PRO A 194 -9.53 -1.10 -9.23
CA PRO A 194 -9.06 -0.99 -7.87
C PRO A 194 -9.44 0.36 -7.26
N SER A 195 -9.76 0.34 -5.97
CA SER A 195 -10.22 1.51 -5.21
C SER A 195 -9.12 2.55 -4.99
N ILE A 196 -7.87 2.11 -5.00
CA ILE A 196 -6.67 2.92 -4.97
C ILE A 196 -5.91 2.55 -6.23
N SER A 197 -5.85 3.46 -7.19
CA SER A 197 -5.23 3.25 -8.51
C SER A 197 -4.40 4.46 -8.94
N PHE A 198 -3.68 4.32 -10.04
CA PHE A 198 -2.89 5.42 -10.60
C PHE A 198 -3.72 6.19 -11.63
N ALA A 199 -3.60 7.52 -11.65
CA ALA A 199 -4.46 8.38 -12.48
C ALA A 199 -4.38 8.07 -14.00
N ALA A 200 -3.25 7.55 -14.48
CA ALA A 200 -3.05 7.14 -15.87
C ALA A 200 -3.14 5.61 -16.09
N ASP A 201 -3.30 4.84 -15.02
CA ASP A 201 -3.35 3.37 -15.03
C ASP A 201 -4.38 2.94 -13.97
N ALA A 202 -5.66 3.04 -14.37
CA ALA A 202 -6.80 2.87 -13.48
C ALA A 202 -7.07 1.39 -13.13
N ASP A 203 -6.40 0.46 -13.81
CA ASP A 203 -6.56 -0.98 -13.63
C ASP A 203 -5.40 -1.63 -12.85
N THR A 204 -4.47 -0.81 -12.34
CA THR A 204 -3.36 -1.22 -11.49
C THR A 204 -3.46 -0.55 -10.12
N GLY A 205 -3.40 -1.34 -9.04
CA GLY A 205 -3.58 -0.81 -7.69
C GLY A 205 -4.04 -1.80 -6.63
N PHE A 206 -4.80 -1.31 -5.65
CA PHE A 206 -5.29 -2.09 -4.50
C PHE A 206 -6.82 -2.09 -4.41
N TRP A 207 -7.37 -3.23 -4.01
CA TRP A 207 -8.81 -3.42 -3.79
C TRP A 207 -9.07 -4.38 -2.62
N GLN A 208 -10.31 -4.44 -2.16
CA GLN A 208 -10.74 -5.30 -1.06
C GLN A 208 -11.64 -6.42 -1.60
N PRO A 209 -11.11 -7.63 -1.85
CA PRO A 209 -11.90 -8.74 -2.40
C PRO A 209 -12.96 -9.30 -1.45
N ALA A 210 -12.75 -9.14 -0.14
CA ALA A 210 -13.64 -9.55 0.93
C ALA A 210 -13.27 -8.81 2.23
N ALA A 211 -14.08 -8.93 3.28
CA ALA A 211 -13.74 -8.41 4.61
C ALA A 211 -12.35 -8.89 5.04
N ASP A 212 -11.54 -7.99 5.59
CA ASP A 212 -10.18 -8.27 6.09
C ASP A 212 -9.18 -8.83 5.05
N ASN A 213 -9.48 -8.72 3.75
CA ASN A 213 -8.56 -9.13 2.69
C ASN A 213 -8.01 -7.89 1.94
N ILE A 214 -6.79 -8.00 1.43
CA ILE A 214 -6.18 -7.00 0.54
C ILE A 214 -5.77 -7.67 -0.76
N GLY A 215 -6.28 -7.17 -1.88
CA GLY A 215 -5.94 -7.61 -3.23
C GLY A 215 -5.05 -6.60 -3.94
N PHE A 216 -4.09 -7.11 -4.69
CA PHE A 216 -3.12 -6.35 -5.49
C PHE A 216 -3.39 -6.65 -6.96
N VAL A 217 -3.49 -5.61 -7.77
CA VAL A 217 -3.96 -5.69 -9.14
C VAL A 217 -2.92 -5.09 -10.08
N SER A 218 -2.71 -5.75 -11.22
CA SER A 218 -2.12 -5.11 -12.41
C SER A 218 -2.79 -5.60 -13.68
N GLY A 219 -3.07 -4.67 -14.60
CA GLY A 219 -3.76 -4.96 -15.86
C GLY A 219 -5.18 -5.48 -15.65
N GLY A 220 -5.89 -4.97 -14.63
CA GLY A 220 -7.28 -5.33 -14.32
C GLY A 220 -7.48 -6.74 -13.74
N LEU A 221 -6.40 -7.45 -13.40
CA LEU A 221 -6.43 -8.78 -12.80
C LEU A 221 -5.77 -8.76 -11.44
N GLU A 222 -6.35 -9.48 -10.48
CA GLU A 222 -5.69 -9.71 -9.20
C GLU A 222 -4.45 -10.61 -9.40
N ARG A 223 -3.29 -10.13 -8.94
CA ARG A 223 -2.00 -10.82 -9.03
C ARG A 223 -1.52 -11.35 -7.69
N MET A 224 -1.96 -10.74 -6.60
CA MET A 224 -1.60 -11.14 -5.24
C MET A 224 -2.75 -10.82 -4.28
N ARG A 225 -2.91 -11.65 -3.24
CA ARG A 225 -3.91 -11.45 -2.20
C ARG A 225 -3.34 -11.78 -0.83
N LEU A 226 -3.50 -10.89 0.14
CA LEU A 226 -3.38 -11.23 1.55
C LEU A 226 -4.78 -11.47 2.12
N SER A 227 -5.03 -12.68 2.63
CA SER A 227 -6.35 -13.04 3.17
C SER A 227 -6.55 -12.60 4.62
N ALA A 228 -7.81 -12.63 5.06
CA ALA A 228 -8.21 -12.44 6.46
C ALA A 228 -7.49 -13.38 7.45
N THR A 229 -7.06 -14.55 6.98
CA THR A 229 -6.34 -15.55 7.79
C THR A 229 -4.82 -15.36 7.76
N GLY A 230 -4.32 -14.31 7.09
CA GLY A 230 -2.89 -14.02 6.94
C GLY A 230 -2.19 -14.91 5.91
N HIS A 231 -2.93 -15.49 4.96
CA HIS A 231 -2.34 -16.25 3.86
C HIS A 231 -2.01 -15.32 2.69
N LEU A 232 -0.78 -15.40 2.19
CA LEU A 232 -0.33 -14.70 1.00
C LEU A 232 -0.50 -15.59 -0.23
N GLY A 233 -1.36 -15.15 -1.13
CA GLY A 233 -1.59 -15.75 -2.42
C GLY A 233 -0.91 -14.99 -3.55
N ILE A 234 -0.23 -15.67 -4.47
CA ILE A 234 0.37 -15.07 -5.67
C ILE A 234 -0.09 -15.83 -6.92
N GLY A 235 -0.47 -15.10 -7.96
CA GLY A 235 -0.96 -15.62 -9.23
C GLY A 235 -2.49 -15.66 -9.34
N SER A 236 -2.97 -16.12 -10.51
CA SER A 236 -4.42 -16.17 -10.81
C SER A 236 -5.07 -17.31 -10.02
N MET A 237 -5.67 -16.96 -8.88
CA MET A 237 -6.24 -17.94 -7.97
C MET A 237 -7.75 -18.04 -8.15
N PRO A 238 -8.30 -19.25 -8.39
CA PRO A 238 -9.75 -19.44 -8.49
C PRO A 238 -10.50 -19.28 -7.16
N GLY A 239 -9.81 -18.93 -6.06
CA GLY A 239 -10.38 -18.77 -4.71
C GLY A 239 -9.41 -18.14 -3.71
N ALA A 240 -9.76 -18.15 -2.42
CA ALA A 240 -8.89 -17.64 -1.36
C ALA A 240 -7.65 -18.55 -1.16
N PRO A 241 -6.47 -17.98 -0.84
CA PRO A 241 -5.27 -18.77 -0.58
C PRO A 241 -5.48 -19.71 0.61
N ASN A 242 -5.12 -20.98 0.44
CA ASN A 242 -5.35 -22.06 1.41
C ASN A 242 -4.08 -22.51 2.16
N ALA A 243 -2.97 -21.81 1.96
CA ALA A 243 -1.70 -21.99 2.68
C ALA A 243 -1.08 -20.61 2.96
N ARG A 244 -0.19 -20.53 3.96
CA ARG A 244 0.49 -19.27 4.35
C ARG A 244 1.17 -18.57 3.18
N LEU A 245 1.82 -19.33 2.32
CA LEU A 245 2.28 -18.90 1.01
C LEU A 245 1.69 -19.88 -0.01
N HIS A 246 0.81 -19.39 -0.88
CA HIS A 246 0.16 -20.18 -1.92
C HIS A 246 0.40 -19.50 -3.27
N ILE A 247 1.19 -20.15 -4.12
CA ILE A 247 1.58 -19.61 -5.43
C ILE A 247 1.00 -20.52 -6.51
N VAL A 248 0.24 -19.94 -7.43
CA VAL A 248 -0.39 -20.67 -8.53
C VAL A 248 0.04 -20.03 -9.84
N SER A 249 0.68 -20.82 -10.70
CA SER A 249 1.13 -20.37 -12.01
C SER A 249 0.93 -21.49 -13.03
N GLY A 250 0.68 -21.11 -14.29
CA GLY A 250 0.74 -22.02 -15.43
C GLY A 250 2.18 -22.28 -15.92
N GLY A 251 3.15 -21.52 -15.42
CA GLY A 251 4.59 -21.72 -15.66
C GLY A 251 5.37 -21.94 -14.37
N GLU A 252 6.64 -21.59 -14.38
CA GLU A 252 7.51 -21.73 -13.21
C GLU A 252 6.91 -21.04 -11.98
N ILE A 253 6.76 -21.80 -10.89
CA ILE A 253 6.11 -21.34 -9.66
C ILE A 253 7.09 -20.59 -8.75
N GLN A 254 8.35 -21.04 -8.69
CA GLN A 254 9.36 -20.48 -7.79
C GLN A 254 10.75 -20.62 -8.41
N ARG A 255 11.46 -19.48 -8.55
CA ARG A 255 12.89 -19.43 -8.84
C ARG A 255 13.64 -18.99 -7.59
N LEU A 256 14.67 -19.72 -7.23
CA LEU A 256 15.68 -19.31 -6.26
C LEU A 256 16.95 -19.03 -7.04
N GLU A 257 17.49 -17.81 -6.92
CA GLU A 257 18.67 -17.37 -7.66
C GLU A 257 19.69 -16.75 -6.71
N THR A 258 20.95 -17.12 -6.90
CA THR A 258 22.09 -16.51 -6.20
C THR A 258 22.77 -15.53 -7.15
N THR A 259 23.23 -14.40 -6.61
CA THR A 259 24.01 -13.41 -7.37
C THR A 259 25.47 -13.83 -7.57
N THR A 260 25.89 -14.95 -6.99
CA THR A 260 27.22 -15.52 -7.17
C THR A 260 27.26 -16.38 -8.43
N ALA A 261 28.34 -16.27 -9.22
CA ALA A 261 28.52 -17.09 -10.41
C ALA A 261 28.67 -18.58 -10.07
N ARG A 262 28.38 -19.46 -11.04
CA ARG A 262 28.50 -20.92 -10.93
C ARG A 262 29.88 -21.35 -10.41
N GLY A 263 29.93 -22.41 -9.60
CA GLY A 263 31.14 -22.84 -8.89
C GLY A 263 31.34 -22.16 -7.54
N GLY A 264 30.37 -21.37 -7.07
CA GLY A 264 30.34 -20.78 -5.74
C GLY A 264 28.98 -20.18 -5.37
N GLY A 265 28.78 -19.93 -4.07
CA GLY A 265 27.56 -19.31 -3.55
C GLY A 265 26.42 -20.30 -3.37
N ALA A 266 25.76 -20.24 -2.22
CA ALA A 266 24.68 -21.16 -1.90
C ALA A 266 23.34 -20.68 -2.46
N CYS A 267 22.52 -21.61 -2.94
CA CYS A 267 21.14 -21.35 -3.35
C CYS A 267 20.24 -22.48 -2.86
N TYR A 268 19.56 -22.28 -1.73
CA TYR A 268 18.76 -23.33 -1.09
C TYR A 268 17.54 -22.79 -0.34
N GLN A 269 16.60 -23.69 -0.07
CA GLN A 269 15.52 -23.48 0.89
C GLN A 269 15.92 -24.06 2.24
N GLY A 270 15.94 -23.22 3.28
CA GLY A 270 16.26 -23.63 4.65
C GLY A 270 15.01 -23.97 5.47
N PHE A 271 15.14 -24.93 6.37
CA PHE A 271 14.09 -25.32 7.32
C PHE A 271 14.56 -25.03 8.74
N TYR A 272 13.81 -24.18 9.46
CA TYR A 272 14.18 -23.73 10.81
C TYR A 272 13.04 -23.96 11.81
N ASP A 273 13.40 -24.11 13.07
CA ASP A 273 12.51 -23.95 14.21
C ASP A 273 13.15 -23.00 15.24
N PRO A 274 12.50 -22.67 16.37
CA PRO A 274 13.07 -21.76 17.37
C PRO A 274 14.42 -22.21 17.96
N SER A 275 14.81 -23.47 17.78
CA SER A 275 16.10 -24.00 18.23
C SER A 275 17.21 -23.93 17.18
N GLY A 276 16.87 -23.62 15.91
CA GLY A 276 17.84 -23.42 14.83
C GLY A 276 17.49 -24.16 13.54
N ALA A 277 18.52 -24.39 12.70
CA ALA A 277 18.39 -25.04 11.41
C ALA A 277 18.16 -26.55 11.56
N LYS A 278 17.10 -27.06 10.92
CA LYS A 278 16.76 -28.50 10.86
C LYS A 278 17.31 -29.18 9.62
N GLY A 279 17.54 -28.42 8.55
CA GLY A 279 17.98 -28.96 7.27
C GLY A 279 17.77 -27.97 6.14
N PHE A 280 18.10 -28.39 4.92
CA PHE A 280 17.93 -27.59 3.71
C PHE A 280 17.82 -28.47 2.47
N CYS A 281 17.38 -27.87 1.36
CA CYS A 281 17.38 -28.48 0.03
C CYS A 281 17.84 -27.45 -0.99
N GLY A 282 18.87 -27.76 -1.78
CA GLY A 282 19.41 -26.86 -2.81
C GLY A 282 20.92 -26.99 -3.00
N TYR A 283 21.51 -26.01 -3.66
CA TYR A 283 22.95 -25.97 -3.93
C TYR A 283 23.74 -25.42 -2.73
N SER A 284 24.80 -26.15 -2.36
CA SER A 284 25.77 -25.76 -1.35
C SER A 284 26.65 -24.60 -1.85
N ALA A 285 27.37 -23.91 -0.95
CA ALA A 285 28.30 -22.84 -1.34
C ALA A 285 29.66 -23.34 -1.84
N ILE A 286 29.97 -24.62 -1.60
CA ILE A 286 31.34 -25.14 -1.62
C ILE A 286 31.64 -25.83 -2.96
N ASP A 287 30.60 -26.36 -3.60
CA ASP A 287 30.63 -27.04 -4.88
C ASP A 287 29.28 -26.87 -5.60
N ASP A 288 29.21 -27.25 -6.87
CA ASP A 288 27.95 -27.35 -7.61
C ASP A 288 27.09 -28.57 -7.14
N GLY A 289 27.26 -29.00 -5.89
CA GLY A 289 26.54 -30.11 -5.28
C GLY A 289 25.09 -29.73 -4.95
N PHE A 290 24.15 -30.60 -5.33
CA PHE A 290 22.76 -30.49 -4.93
C PHE A 290 22.49 -31.37 -3.70
N ASP A 291 22.16 -30.72 -2.59
CA ASP A 291 22.00 -31.37 -1.30
C ASP A 291 20.54 -31.50 -0.90
N ILE A 292 20.22 -32.66 -0.31
CA ILE A 292 19.00 -32.88 0.48
C ILE A 292 19.47 -33.23 1.89
N TRP A 293 19.29 -32.31 2.83
CA TRP A 293 19.96 -32.38 4.12
C TRP A 293 19.00 -32.38 5.31
N ASN A 294 19.22 -33.31 6.23
CA ASN A 294 18.63 -33.30 7.57
C ASN A 294 19.75 -33.13 8.60
N SER A 295 19.78 -31.97 9.29
CA SER A 295 20.79 -31.65 10.31
C SER A 295 20.50 -32.29 11.67
N LEU A 296 19.39 -33.01 11.80
CA LEU A 296 18.98 -33.65 13.04
C LEU A 296 19.43 -35.12 13.09
N ASN A 297 19.57 -35.68 14.29
CA ASN A 297 19.89 -37.10 14.50
C ASN A 297 18.68 -38.01 14.17
N HIS A 298 18.25 -37.99 12.92
CA HIS A 298 17.11 -38.74 12.41
C HIS A 298 17.24 -39.01 10.91
N GLN A 299 16.51 -39.98 10.38
CA GLN A 299 16.61 -40.42 8.98
C GLN A 299 16.05 -39.40 7.96
N ILE A 300 16.59 -39.44 6.74
CA ILE A 300 15.95 -38.92 5.51
C ILE A 300 15.10 -40.05 4.90
N ARG A 301 13.87 -39.77 4.47
CA ARG A 301 12.91 -40.79 3.97
C ARG A 301 12.49 -40.52 2.53
N PHE A 302 12.34 -41.59 1.76
CA PHE A 302 11.79 -41.58 0.40
C PHE A 302 10.50 -42.40 0.37
N GLY A 303 9.41 -41.84 -0.16
CA GLY A 303 8.10 -42.48 -0.12
C GLY A 303 7.27 -42.30 -1.39
N THR A 304 6.40 -43.28 -1.64
CA THR A 304 5.43 -43.29 -2.74
C THR A 304 4.14 -43.96 -2.29
N ASN A 305 3.00 -43.54 -2.84
CA ASN A 305 1.67 -44.08 -2.50
C ASN A 305 1.44 -44.10 -0.96
N GLY A 306 1.67 -42.95 -0.32
CA GLY A 306 1.47 -42.78 1.12
C GLY A 306 2.40 -43.58 2.04
N THR A 307 3.43 -44.25 1.50
CA THR A 307 4.30 -45.16 2.28
C THR A 307 5.77 -44.83 2.08
N TYR A 308 6.56 -44.84 3.15
CA TYR A 308 8.02 -44.77 3.04
C TYR A 308 8.58 -46.09 2.52
N ARG A 309 9.41 -46.02 1.49
CA ARG A 309 10.04 -47.16 0.82
C ARG A 309 11.48 -47.35 1.27
N TRP A 310 12.26 -46.28 1.21
CA TRP A 310 13.69 -46.28 1.54
C TRP A 310 14.04 -45.13 2.48
N ALA A 311 15.14 -45.26 3.20
CA ALA A 311 15.66 -44.21 4.06
C ALA A 311 17.19 -44.26 4.16
N ILE A 312 17.78 -43.10 4.50
CA ILE A 312 19.15 -42.99 4.98
C ILE A 312 19.07 -42.69 6.47
N SER A 313 19.63 -43.58 7.31
CA SER A 313 19.68 -43.38 8.76
C SER A 313 20.63 -42.25 9.15
N SER A 314 20.55 -41.75 10.39
CA SER A 314 21.53 -40.77 10.90
C SER A 314 22.94 -41.35 11.02
N ALA A 315 23.10 -42.67 10.98
CA ALA A 315 24.39 -43.36 10.90
C ALA A 315 24.90 -43.55 9.45
N GLY A 316 24.16 -43.05 8.44
CA GLY A 316 24.55 -43.11 7.02
C GLY A 316 24.12 -44.37 6.27
N GLY A 317 23.56 -45.37 6.95
CA GLY A 317 23.07 -46.59 6.27
C GLY A 317 21.86 -46.30 5.38
N PHE A 318 21.89 -46.77 4.13
CA PHE A 318 20.77 -46.77 3.19
C PHE A 318 20.02 -48.11 3.26
N TYR A 319 18.73 -48.09 3.59
CA TYR A 319 17.97 -49.30 3.90
C TYR A 319 16.48 -49.19 3.51
N PRO A 320 15.81 -50.34 3.25
CA PRO A 320 14.37 -50.36 3.05
C PRO A 320 13.66 -50.14 4.39
N VAL A 321 12.61 -49.33 4.40
CA VAL A 321 11.85 -49.03 5.64
C VAL A 321 11.02 -50.22 6.11
N ALA A 322 10.69 -51.16 5.21
CA ALA A 322 10.00 -52.39 5.51
C ALA A 322 10.89 -53.60 5.17
N ASP A 323 10.94 -54.56 6.08
CA ASP A 323 11.73 -55.79 5.91
C ASP A 323 11.18 -56.67 4.77
N ASN A 324 12.08 -57.26 3.99
CA ASN A 324 11.78 -58.15 2.85
C ASN A 324 10.70 -57.64 1.85
N ALA A 325 10.57 -56.31 1.69
CA ALA A 325 9.47 -55.72 0.92
C ALA A 325 9.89 -55.08 -0.41
N TYR A 326 11.14 -54.64 -0.54
CA TYR A 326 11.58 -53.81 -1.66
C TYR A 326 12.86 -54.37 -2.30
N THR A 327 12.89 -54.38 -3.63
CA THR A 327 14.05 -54.82 -4.43
C THR A 327 14.98 -53.66 -4.76
N ILE A 328 16.23 -53.98 -5.08
CA ILE A 328 17.17 -53.06 -5.71
C ILE A 328 17.27 -53.45 -7.20
N GLY A 329 16.68 -52.61 -8.05
CA GLY A 329 16.49 -52.91 -9.47
C GLY A 329 15.33 -53.88 -9.73
N GLY A 330 15.22 -54.33 -10.98
CA GLY A 330 14.23 -55.32 -11.45
C GLY A 330 14.60 -55.89 -12.81
N GLY A 331 13.79 -56.83 -13.34
CA GLY A 331 14.11 -57.57 -14.57
C GLY A 331 14.47 -56.70 -15.80
N VAL A 332 13.86 -55.52 -15.89
CA VAL A 332 14.16 -54.54 -16.96
C VAL A 332 15.14 -53.45 -16.54
N ASN A 333 15.10 -53.05 -15.27
CA ASN A 333 15.87 -51.93 -14.73
C ASN A 333 16.94 -52.47 -13.78
N ARG A 334 17.93 -53.17 -14.35
CA ARG A 334 18.99 -53.85 -13.59
C ARG A 334 20.06 -52.86 -13.17
N VAL A 335 20.58 -53.03 -11.95
CA VAL A 335 21.81 -52.37 -11.53
C VAL A 335 22.97 -53.05 -12.27
N SER A 336 23.88 -52.26 -12.85
CA SER A 336 24.99 -52.80 -13.62
C SER A 336 25.96 -53.58 -12.74
N GLU A 337 26.36 -52.98 -11.61
CA GLU A 337 27.41 -53.48 -10.72
C GLU A 337 27.18 -52.96 -9.29
N ILE A 338 27.61 -53.73 -8.27
CA ILE A 338 27.64 -53.31 -6.87
C ILE A 338 29.09 -53.37 -6.40
N TYR A 339 29.64 -52.23 -6.01
CA TYR A 339 30.96 -52.14 -5.39
C TYR A 339 30.81 -52.22 -3.87
N ALA A 340 31.36 -53.27 -3.26
CA ALA A 340 31.30 -53.50 -1.82
C ALA A 340 32.66 -54.01 -1.29
N VAL A 341 32.98 -53.65 -0.04
CA VAL A 341 34.19 -54.14 0.64
C VAL A 341 34.00 -55.59 1.13
N ASN A 342 32.81 -55.91 1.65
CA ASN A 342 32.45 -57.26 2.09
C ASN A 342 31.35 -57.84 1.19
N GLY A 343 31.30 -59.18 1.11
CA GLY A 343 30.24 -59.87 0.37
C GLY A 343 28.86 -59.68 1.00
N THR A 344 27.81 -59.90 0.21
CA THR A 344 26.42 -59.75 0.63
C THR A 344 26.06 -60.72 1.75
N ILE A 345 25.45 -60.19 2.82
CA ILE A 345 24.87 -61.01 3.89
C ILE A 345 23.48 -61.48 3.44
N ASN A 346 23.29 -62.79 3.36
CA ASN A 346 21.98 -63.41 3.12
C ASN A 346 21.51 -64.11 4.39
N THR A 347 20.36 -63.69 4.93
CA THR A 347 19.76 -64.34 6.10
C THR A 347 19.50 -65.82 5.81
N SER A 348 20.06 -66.69 6.64
CA SER A 348 19.95 -68.15 6.51
C SER A 348 19.67 -68.80 7.87
N ASP A 349 18.77 -68.20 8.64
CA ASP A 349 18.35 -68.71 9.94
C ASP A 349 17.56 -70.02 9.79
N ALA A 350 17.87 -71.02 10.62
CA ALA A 350 17.19 -72.32 10.58
C ALA A 350 15.71 -72.22 10.95
N ARG A 351 15.31 -71.20 11.72
CA ARG A 351 13.93 -70.97 12.15
C ARG A 351 13.00 -70.57 11.01
N ASP A 352 13.56 -70.02 9.94
CA ASP A 352 12.81 -69.51 8.79
C ASP A 352 12.76 -70.53 7.63
N LYS A 353 13.18 -71.78 7.86
CA LYS A 353 13.37 -72.80 6.81
C LYS A 353 12.77 -74.15 7.18
N THR A 354 12.05 -74.75 6.22
CA THR A 354 11.73 -76.17 6.25
C THR A 354 12.82 -76.96 5.54
N TRP A 355 13.48 -77.85 6.25
CA TRP A 355 14.61 -78.60 5.71
C TRP A 355 14.17 -79.90 5.01
N ARG A 356 14.50 -80.05 3.72
CA ARG A 356 14.21 -81.27 2.92
C ARG A 356 15.27 -82.36 3.09
N GLY A 357 16.52 -81.99 3.42
CA GLY A 357 17.67 -82.88 3.39
C GLY A 357 18.51 -82.72 2.12
N ALA A 358 19.34 -83.73 1.84
CA ALA A 358 20.32 -83.72 0.75
C ALA A 358 19.67 -83.66 -0.65
N PRO A 359 20.44 -83.31 -1.71
CA PRO A 359 20.00 -83.48 -3.09
C PRO A 359 19.70 -84.94 -3.43
N THR A 360 18.65 -85.14 -4.22
CA THR A 360 18.27 -86.41 -4.84
C THR A 360 19.25 -86.80 -5.94
N GLU A 361 19.22 -88.07 -6.36
CA GLU A 361 20.06 -88.55 -7.46
C GLU A 361 19.83 -87.80 -8.79
N ALA A 362 18.59 -87.44 -9.10
CA ALA A 362 18.28 -86.66 -10.30
C ALA A 362 18.87 -85.25 -10.21
N GLU A 363 18.75 -84.60 -9.05
CA GLU A 363 19.39 -83.30 -8.81
C GLU A 363 20.92 -83.38 -8.92
N LEU A 364 21.56 -84.42 -8.36
CA LEU A 364 23.00 -84.61 -8.48
C LEU A 364 23.45 -84.87 -9.92
N ARG A 365 22.67 -85.62 -10.72
CA ARG A 365 22.94 -85.78 -12.16
C ARG A 365 22.82 -84.46 -12.91
N ALA A 366 21.76 -83.69 -12.66
CA ALA A 366 21.57 -82.37 -13.25
C ALA A 366 22.75 -81.45 -12.93
N ALA A 367 23.14 -81.36 -11.65
CA ALA A 367 24.27 -80.55 -11.20
C ALA A 367 25.58 -80.91 -11.90
N ARG A 368 25.89 -82.21 -12.07
CA ARG A 368 27.08 -82.66 -12.82
C ARG A 368 27.04 -82.23 -14.29
N ARG A 369 25.88 -82.33 -14.93
CA ARG A 369 25.68 -81.86 -16.31
C ARG A 369 25.81 -80.34 -16.41
N ILE A 370 25.31 -79.59 -15.43
CA ILE A 370 25.45 -78.12 -15.38
C ILE A 370 26.90 -77.72 -15.15
N ALA A 371 27.67 -78.45 -14.32
CA ALA A 371 29.09 -78.17 -14.15
C ALA A 371 29.87 -78.28 -15.47
N ALA A 372 29.46 -79.18 -16.37
CA ALA A 372 30.05 -79.33 -17.69
C ALA A 372 29.65 -78.20 -18.67
N GLU A 373 28.66 -77.38 -18.34
CA GLU A 373 28.19 -76.22 -19.12
C GLU A 373 28.94 -74.92 -18.77
N LEU A 374 29.77 -74.92 -17.71
CA LEU A 374 30.58 -73.76 -17.34
C LEU A 374 31.57 -73.40 -18.46
N GLY A 375 31.54 -72.14 -18.89
CA GLY A 375 32.38 -71.66 -19.98
C GLY A 375 32.58 -70.15 -20.00
N PHE A 376 33.48 -69.69 -20.88
CA PHE A 376 33.70 -68.28 -21.14
C PHE A 376 32.68 -67.73 -22.12
N TYR A 377 32.22 -66.49 -21.88
CA TYR A 377 31.35 -65.76 -22.77
C TYR A 377 31.68 -64.26 -22.77
N GLN A 378 31.23 -63.56 -23.80
CA GLN A 378 31.28 -62.10 -23.88
C GLN A 378 29.87 -61.57 -24.10
N TRP A 379 29.59 -60.35 -23.65
CA TRP A 379 28.30 -59.71 -23.94
C TRP A 379 28.26 -59.23 -25.39
N ASN A 380 27.20 -59.57 -26.13
CA ASN A 380 27.03 -59.13 -27.52
C ASN A 380 27.10 -57.59 -27.65
N ASP A 381 26.48 -56.86 -26.73
CA ASP A 381 26.55 -55.39 -26.71
C ASP A 381 27.98 -54.88 -26.49
N ALA A 382 28.78 -55.57 -25.68
CA ALA A 382 30.17 -55.22 -25.46
C ALA A 382 31.03 -55.52 -26.70
N ILE A 383 30.78 -56.63 -27.40
CA ILE A 383 31.44 -56.94 -28.68
C ILE A 383 31.09 -55.88 -29.71
N ALA A 384 29.81 -55.51 -29.83
CA ALA A 384 29.36 -54.49 -30.77
C ALA A 384 30.00 -53.12 -30.46
N ALA A 385 30.16 -52.76 -29.19
CA ALA A 385 30.72 -51.48 -28.77
C ALA A 385 32.25 -51.40 -28.81
N LYS A 386 32.96 -52.51 -28.53
CA LYS A 386 34.42 -52.53 -28.27
C LYS A 386 35.20 -53.45 -29.20
N GLY A 387 34.54 -54.19 -30.09
CA GLY A 387 35.11 -55.29 -30.85
C GLY A 387 35.28 -56.55 -29.99
N ALA A 388 35.43 -57.70 -30.65
CA ALA A 388 35.60 -58.99 -29.96
C ALA A 388 36.87 -59.02 -29.10
N ASP A 389 37.96 -58.38 -29.54
CA ASP A 389 39.21 -58.31 -28.80
C ASP A 389 39.15 -57.34 -27.60
N GLY A 390 38.29 -56.31 -27.65
CA GLY A 390 38.13 -55.30 -26.60
C GLY A 390 37.07 -55.65 -25.55
N ALA A 391 36.14 -56.56 -25.87
CA ALA A 391 35.12 -57.03 -24.94
C ALA A 391 35.73 -58.01 -23.91
N ARG A 392 35.38 -57.85 -22.63
CA ARG A 392 35.92 -58.71 -21.56
C ARG A 392 35.32 -60.12 -21.62
N MET A 393 36.14 -61.12 -21.34
CA MET A 393 35.70 -62.49 -21.10
C MET A 393 35.08 -62.61 -19.70
N HIS A 394 33.86 -63.12 -19.65
CA HIS A 394 33.13 -63.48 -18.43
C HIS A 394 33.06 -65.01 -18.34
N PHE A 395 32.90 -65.56 -17.14
CA PHE A 395 32.81 -67.01 -16.93
C PHE A 395 31.51 -67.36 -16.21
N GLY A 396 30.81 -68.39 -16.68
CA GLY A 396 29.54 -68.80 -16.10
C GLY A 396 28.78 -69.80 -16.97
N VAL A 397 27.47 -69.80 -16.82
CA VAL A 397 26.55 -70.70 -17.55
C VAL A 397 25.58 -69.91 -18.43
N ARG A 398 25.07 -70.55 -19.48
CA ARG A 398 23.90 -70.04 -20.21
C ARG A 398 22.63 -70.49 -19.48
N ALA A 399 21.81 -69.53 -19.03
CA ALA A 399 20.64 -69.83 -18.21
C ALA A 399 19.71 -70.88 -18.87
N GLN A 400 19.38 -70.73 -20.15
CA GLN A 400 18.51 -71.66 -20.87
C GLN A 400 19.08 -73.10 -20.92
N ALA A 401 20.41 -73.27 -20.97
CA ALA A 401 21.02 -74.60 -20.95
C ALA A 401 20.82 -75.28 -19.59
N VAL A 402 20.91 -74.50 -18.49
CA VAL A 402 20.60 -75.00 -17.15
C VAL A 402 19.14 -75.43 -17.05
N TRP A 403 18.20 -74.64 -17.59
CA TRP A 403 16.78 -75.01 -17.66
C TRP A 403 16.57 -76.32 -18.43
N ALA A 404 17.18 -76.48 -19.60
CA ALA A 404 17.07 -77.70 -20.40
C ALA A 404 17.61 -78.93 -19.65
N ILE A 405 18.79 -78.83 -19.01
CA ILE A 405 19.36 -79.93 -18.23
C ILE A 405 18.44 -80.35 -17.08
N MET A 406 17.86 -79.38 -16.36
CA MET A 406 16.93 -79.67 -15.27
C MET A 406 15.65 -80.35 -15.79
N ALA A 407 15.16 -79.94 -16.97
CA ALA A 407 14.00 -80.57 -17.59
C ALA A 407 14.29 -82.00 -18.07
N ASP A 408 15.46 -82.24 -18.66
CA ASP A 408 15.89 -83.58 -19.11
C ASP A 408 16.01 -84.58 -17.95
N GLU A 409 16.36 -84.12 -16.75
CA GLU A 409 16.40 -84.95 -15.53
C GLU A 409 15.02 -85.07 -14.85
N GLY A 410 13.96 -84.52 -15.46
CA GLY A 410 12.59 -84.58 -14.97
C GLY A 410 12.34 -83.72 -13.72
N LEU A 411 13.17 -82.71 -13.48
CA LEU A 411 13.08 -81.85 -12.29
C LEU A 411 12.18 -80.63 -12.48
N ILE A 412 11.99 -80.21 -13.74
CA ILE A 412 11.11 -79.10 -14.15
C ILE A 412 10.50 -79.43 -15.51
N GLU A 413 9.50 -78.65 -15.92
CA GLU A 413 8.92 -78.76 -17.26
C GLU A 413 9.89 -78.24 -18.34
N PRO A 414 9.91 -78.86 -19.53
CA PRO A 414 10.68 -78.36 -20.66
C PRO A 414 10.26 -76.94 -21.07
N LEU A 415 11.23 -76.13 -21.52
CA LEU A 415 10.94 -74.83 -22.10
C LEU A 415 10.09 -75.00 -23.37
N ALA A 416 8.96 -74.29 -23.44
CA ALA A 416 8.06 -74.30 -24.58
C ALA A 416 7.80 -72.87 -25.10
N GLU A 417 7.70 -72.73 -26.41
CA GLU A 417 7.42 -71.44 -27.04
C GLU A 417 6.01 -70.94 -26.65
N GLY A 418 5.91 -69.65 -26.31
CA GLY A 418 4.65 -69.03 -25.89
C GLY A 418 4.18 -69.37 -24.47
N VAL A 419 4.93 -70.20 -23.73
CA VAL A 419 4.64 -70.56 -22.34
C VAL A 419 5.63 -69.88 -21.41
N ASP A 420 5.12 -69.16 -20.41
CA ASP A 420 5.93 -68.52 -19.39
C ASP A 420 6.55 -69.62 -18.48
N PRO A 421 7.88 -69.76 -18.43
CA PRO A 421 8.55 -70.85 -17.74
C PRO A 421 8.51 -70.68 -16.21
N GLY A 422 8.26 -71.78 -15.50
CA GLY A 422 8.23 -71.83 -14.04
C GLY A 422 9.16 -72.90 -13.48
N SER A 423 9.72 -72.67 -12.29
CA SER A 423 10.60 -73.62 -11.62
C SER A 423 10.42 -73.59 -10.11
N ALA A 424 10.50 -74.75 -9.46
CA ALA A 424 10.60 -74.88 -8.02
C ALA A 424 12.00 -74.54 -7.47
N TYR A 425 13.00 -74.41 -8.35
CA TYR A 425 14.40 -74.14 -8.00
C TYR A 425 14.72 -72.66 -8.17
N ALA A 426 14.91 -71.95 -7.06
CA ALA A 426 15.10 -70.50 -7.06
C ALA A 426 16.35 -70.00 -7.78
N PHE A 427 17.37 -70.85 -8.00
CA PHE A 427 18.53 -70.47 -8.80
C PHE A 427 18.21 -70.29 -10.29
N LEU A 428 17.05 -70.76 -10.76
CA LEU A 428 16.49 -70.48 -12.07
C LEU A 428 15.51 -69.31 -11.98
N CYS A 429 15.83 -68.19 -12.64
CA CYS A 429 14.98 -67.01 -12.64
C CYS A 429 14.51 -66.69 -14.07
N TRP A 430 13.29 -66.17 -14.17
CA TRP A 430 12.73 -65.65 -15.41
C TRP A 430 11.85 -64.45 -15.10
N ASP A 431 12.03 -63.38 -15.89
CA ASP A 431 11.30 -62.13 -15.77
C ASP A 431 10.71 -61.75 -17.13
N LYS A 432 9.49 -61.23 -17.15
CA LYS A 432 8.80 -60.69 -18.34
C LYS A 432 8.31 -59.28 -18.09
N TRP A 433 8.26 -58.49 -19.15
CA TRP A 433 7.80 -57.12 -19.10
C TRP A 433 7.07 -56.72 -20.38
N ASP A 434 6.16 -55.77 -20.21
CA ASP A 434 5.38 -55.21 -21.30
C ASP A 434 6.16 -54.15 -22.09
N ALA A 435 5.68 -53.89 -23.30
CA ALA A 435 6.17 -52.81 -24.13
C ALA A 435 5.86 -51.45 -23.47
N VAL A 436 6.75 -50.49 -23.67
CA VAL A 436 6.54 -49.10 -23.29
C VAL A 436 6.80 -48.23 -24.50
N GLU A 437 5.82 -47.41 -24.85
CA GLU A 437 5.92 -46.49 -25.99
C GLU A 437 7.01 -45.43 -25.76
N PRO A 438 7.68 -44.96 -26.84
CA PRO A 438 8.65 -43.89 -26.74
C PRO A 438 7.99 -42.59 -26.26
N VAL A 439 8.73 -41.83 -25.46
CA VAL A 439 8.36 -40.46 -25.09
C VAL A 439 9.16 -39.52 -25.98
N THR A 440 8.46 -38.65 -26.73
CA THR A 440 9.10 -37.66 -27.60
C THR A 440 9.76 -36.56 -26.77
N ALA A 441 10.87 -36.02 -27.29
CA ALA A 441 11.45 -34.81 -26.69
C ALA A 441 10.44 -33.66 -26.75
N THR A 442 10.47 -32.81 -25.73
CA THR A 442 9.74 -31.55 -25.73
C THR A 442 10.75 -30.41 -25.60
N ASP A 443 10.63 -29.42 -26.46
CA ASP A 443 11.41 -28.19 -26.35
C ASP A 443 11.04 -27.40 -25.10
N GLU A 444 11.93 -26.48 -24.74
CA GLU A 444 11.63 -25.48 -23.73
C GLU A 444 10.47 -24.63 -24.22
N VAL A 445 9.38 -24.59 -23.45
CA VAL A 445 8.25 -23.72 -23.75
C VAL A 445 8.37 -22.50 -22.85
N ARG A 446 8.38 -21.30 -23.45
CA ARG A 446 8.30 -20.02 -22.73
C ARG A 446 7.04 -19.26 -23.12
N ASP A 447 6.53 -18.43 -22.22
CA ASP A 447 5.47 -17.48 -22.55
C ASP A 447 6.03 -16.27 -23.34
N GLY A 448 5.13 -15.37 -23.75
CA GLY A 448 5.49 -14.14 -24.47
C GLY A 448 6.32 -13.14 -23.65
N GLU A 449 6.47 -13.37 -22.34
CA GLU A 449 7.25 -12.56 -21.40
C GLU A 449 8.62 -13.21 -21.11
N GLY A 450 8.91 -14.38 -21.71
CA GLY A 450 10.16 -15.10 -21.55
C GLY A 450 10.23 -16.00 -20.31
N ASN A 451 9.13 -16.18 -19.58
CA ASN A 451 9.09 -17.08 -18.43
C ASN A 451 9.00 -18.54 -18.87
N LEU A 452 9.67 -19.44 -18.13
CA LEU A 452 9.64 -20.87 -18.40
C LEU A 452 8.26 -21.46 -18.08
N ILE A 453 7.58 -22.05 -19.07
CA ILE A 453 6.34 -22.82 -18.90
C ILE A 453 6.66 -24.30 -18.68
N ALA A 454 7.51 -24.87 -19.54
CA ALA A 454 7.90 -26.28 -19.47
C ALA A 454 9.40 -26.44 -19.74
N PRO A 455 10.15 -27.16 -18.89
CA PRO A 455 11.54 -27.44 -19.14
C PRO A 455 11.71 -28.42 -20.31
N VAL A 456 12.86 -28.37 -20.95
CA VAL A 456 13.25 -29.37 -21.96
C VAL A 456 13.16 -30.76 -21.33
N ARG A 457 12.46 -31.68 -22.01
CA ARG A 457 12.52 -33.11 -21.69
C ARG A 457 13.20 -33.83 -22.83
N ALA A 458 14.24 -34.60 -22.51
CA ALA A 458 14.89 -35.44 -23.49
C ALA A 458 13.94 -36.55 -23.96
N ALA A 459 14.07 -36.95 -25.22
CA ALA A 459 13.36 -38.12 -25.73
C ALA A 459 13.79 -39.36 -24.94
N GLN A 460 12.83 -40.17 -24.54
CA GLN A 460 13.09 -41.48 -23.95
C GLN A 460 12.67 -42.53 -24.97
N ALA A 461 13.64 -43.34 -25.42
CA ALA A 461 13.35 -44.45 -26.30
C ALA A 461 12.34 -45.40 -25.64
N GLY A 462 11.36 -45.83 -26.43
CA GLY A 462 10.44 -46.88 -26.03
C GLY A 462 11.19 -48.21 -25.91
N ARG A 463 10.54 -49.20 -25.32
CA ARG A 463 11.04 -50.57 -25.31
C ARG A 463 9.98 -51.55 -25.80
N PRO A 464 10.35 -52.57 -26.56
CA PRO A 464 9.44 -53.67 -26.86
C PRO A 464 9.18 -54.52 -25.60
N ALA A 465 8.06 -55.23 -25.61
CA ALA A 465 7.81 -56.30 -24.66
C ALA A 465 8.93 -57.35 -24.77
N GLY A 466 9.26 -57.99 -23.66
CA GLY A 466 10.35 -58.95 -23.64
C GLY A 466 10.37 -59.79 -22.39
N SER A 467 11.30 -60.73 -22.38
CA SER A 467 11.62 -61.53 -21.21
C SER A 467 13.11 -61.79 -21.12
N ARG A 468 13.57 -62.24 -19.97
CA ARG A 468 14.97 -62.61 -19.75
C ARG A 468 15.09 -63.72 -18.73
N PHE A 469 15.99 -64.64 -19.02
CA PHE A 469 16.42 -65.67 -18.08
C PHE A 469 17.56 -65.14 -17.22
N GLY A 470 17.56 -65.51 -15.95
CA GLY A 470 18.60 -65.19 -14.98
C GLY A 470 18.99 -66.40 -14.15
N VAL A 471 20.13 -66.30 -13.47
CA VAL A 471 20.63 -67.32 -12.54
C VAL A 471 21.02 -66.66 -11.23
N ARG A 472 20.61 -67.25 -10.10
CA ARG A 472 21.18 -66.87 -8.78
C ARG A 472 22.47 -67.64 -8.58
N VAL A 473 23.57 -67.01 -8.99
CA VAL A 473 24.89 -67.65 -9.09
C VAL A 473 25.35 -68.26 -7.76
N ASP A 474 25.09 -67.59 -6.63
CA ASP A 474 25.48 -68.11 -5.31
C ASP A 474 24.78 -69.45 -4.98
N GLN A 475 23.48 -69.54 -5.25
CA GLN A 475 22.73 -70.78 -5.03
C GLN A 475 23.13 -71.88 -6.01
N LEU A 476 23.38 -71.52 -7.28
CA LEU A 476 23.89 -72.47 -8.26
C LEU A 476 25.26 -73.01 -7.85
N ALA A 477 26.16 -72.16 -7.37
CA ALA A 477 27.49 -72.57 -6.91
C ALA A 477 27.39 -73.59 -5.76
N LEU A 478 26.52 -73.35 -4.76
CA LEU A 478 26.28 -74.32 -3.67
C LEU A 478 25.75 -75.66 -4.18
N PHE A 479 24.87 -75.63 -5.19
CA PHE A 479 24.34 -76.84 -5.81
C PHE A 479 25.42 -77.64 -6.55
N LEU A 480 26.31 -76.96 -7.28
CA LEU A 480 27.44 -77.59 -7.97
C LEU A 480 28.47 -78.17 -6.98
N ILE A 481 28.72 -77.49 -5.87
CA ILE A 481 29.61 -77.98 -4.80
C ILE A 481 29.09 -79.31 -4.23
N ALA A 482 27.78 -79.42 -3.96
CA ALA A 482 27.20 -80.66 -3.45
C ALA A 482 27.39 -81.85 -4.42
N ALA A 483 27.34 -81.59 -5.73
CA ALA A 483 27.56 -82.62 -6.73
C ALA A 483 29.04 -83.00 -6.89
N GLN A 484 29.95 -82.06 -6.69
CA GLN A 484 31.38 -82.33 -6.63
C GLN A 484 31.72 -83.19 -5.41
N ASP A 485 31.18 -82.86 -4.24
CA ASP A 485 31.35 -83.62 -3.00
C ASP A 485 30.85 -85.07 -3.15
N ALA A 486 29.63 -85.26 -3.67
CA ALA A 486 29.09 -86.59 -3.93
C ALA A 486 29.94 -87.40 -4.92
N ARG A 487 30.55 -86.75 -5.93
CA ARG A 487 31.45 -87.41 -6.88
C ARG A 487 32.76 -87.82 -6.21
N ILE A 488 33.32 -86.96 -5.36
CA ILE A 488 34.56 -87.26 -4.62
C ILE A 488 34.31 -88.44 -3.68
N ALA A 489 33.22 -88.41 -2.90
CA ALA A 489 32.86 -89.51 -2.00
C ALA A 489 32.69 -90.85 -2.74
N ALA A 490 32.10 -90.84 -3.94
CA ALA A 490 31.97 -92.04 -4.77
C ALA A 490 33.33 -92.57 -5.29
N LEU A 491 34.28 -91.68 -5.59
CA LEU A 491 35.65 -92.07 -5.97
C LEU A 491 36.42 -92.64 -4.79
N GLU A 492 36.30 -92.03 -3.61
CA GLU A 492 36.93 -92.49 -2.37
C GLU A 492 36.40 -93.86 -1.93
N ALA A 493 35.10 -94.10 -2.10
CA ALA A 493 34.49 -95.40 -1.79
C ALA A 493 34.88 -96.50 -2.80
N ALA A 494 35.37 -96.12 -3.99
CA ALA A 494 35.79 -97.05 -5.05
C ALA A 494 37.31 -97.34 -5.03
N ALA A 495 38.08 -96.59 -4.24
CA ALA A 495 39.50 -96.79 -3.98
C ALA A 495 39.72 -97.74 -2.80
#